data_AF-A0A1V9YF13-F1
#
_entry.id   AF-A0A1V9YF13-F1
#
_cell.length_a   1.000
_cell.length_b   1.000
_cell.length_c   1.000
_cell.angle_alpha   90.00
_cell.angle_beta   90.00
_cell.angle_gamma   90.00
#
_symmetry.space_group_name_H-M   'P 1'
#
loop_
_entity.id
_entity.type
_entity.pdbx_description
1 polymer ?
#
loop_
_entity_poly.entity_id
_entity_poly.type
_entity_poly.pdbx_seq_one_letter_code
_entity_poly.pdbx_strand_id
1 'polypeptide(L)'
;MTTSAGTTGPYSPLYLQQKYGTPFSPQTAAVAALARDAQAKEWAHSIGLDITNVSWEDCARYYNCAWGPCISNMTLVVEGQWMPVLRAPNFDDQIMKMDTDKIFVTVGNESRDEVAPLRRISLQEYLVNIKVYAGIDNMYAPMQDHEAVVGVVATQASFLPLDNAPAGFHVGLLNYASKPADPAVLVLRNAILYCNDRGTKRTFMAERLSVDRANRGMATTGAMTADEAARNYVMIVQIPLLQKPKPLHKFTYGTADKSAQSAKVARHAEAFRPCLDGFVASSGSGQPDMEAAIVLPGQSHGRFPKLSKFSRLTRDPRYPIRVTVQFYQATSNGVMSPEIIHELANKMDEVKTNASWWGSLVTPSMLGTPAGPFGPPPAPTISFPPPVNPHEGVFCDVCHQAIATPERFKCLCCPNFNACGRCVDSASFSHPATHPLLRLTKATAAYGPRNYVVQNREACRHNVSCSACQRPVVGILYQCTHCPRVRLCEACELLTGHADFAHPMVKVYGLQ
;
A
#
# COMPACT_ATOMS: atom_id res chain seq x y z
N MET A 1 30.04 32.29 -13.35
CA MET A 1 28.87 32.80 -12.60
C MET A 1 27.74 33.04 -13.59
N THR A 2 26.86 32.06 -13.74
CA THR A 2 25.58 32.20 -14.44
C THR A 2 24.62 31.22 -13.78
N THR A 3 23.84 31.75 -12.83
CA THR A 3 22.77 31.05 -12.13
C THR A 3 21.66 30.72 -13.12
N SER A 4 21.36 29.43 -13.32
CA SER A 4 20.22 28.99 -14.10
C SER A 4 18.92 29.43 -13.42
N ALA A 5 18.17 30.31 -14.09
CA ALA A 5 16.85 30.77 -13.68
C ALA A 5 15.90 29.57 -13.51
N GLY A 6 15.29 29.47 -12.32
CA GLY A 6 14.33 28.44 -11.97
C GLY A 6 13.11 28.46 -12.88
N THR A 7 12.72 27.28 -13.35
CA THR A 7 11.59 27.03 -14.25
C THR A 7 10.25 27.50 -13.66
N THR A 8 9.61 28.46 -14.31
CA THR A 8 8.30 29.06 -13.97
C THR A 8 7.12 28.20 -14.46
N GLY A 9 7.07 26.94 -14.06
CA GLY A 9 5.92 26.07 -14.34
C GLY A 9 4.74 26.38 -13.41
N PRO A 10 3.48 26.13 -13.82
CA PRO A 10 2.38 26.00 -12.87
C PRO A 10 2.74 24.88 -11.90
N TYR A 11 2.63 25.13 -10.59
CA TYR A 11 3.13 24.30 -9.47
C TYR A 11 4.61 24.46 -9.09
N SER A 12 5.39 25.33 -9.74
CA SER A 12 6.75 25.65 -9.24
C SER A 12 6.68 26.32 -7.86
N PRO A 13 7.72 26.16 -7.03
CA PRO A 13 7.71 26.74 -5.69
C PRO A 13 7.54 28.25 -5.63
N LEU A 14 8.16 28.95 -6.57
CA LEU A 14 8.00 30.38 -6.77
C LEU A 14 6.58 30.77 -7.21
N TYR A 15 5.96 30.02 -8.13
CA TYR A 15 4.58 30.27 -8.57
C TYR A 15 3.56 30.10 -7.44
N LEU A 16 3.72 29.06 -6.62
CA LEU A 16 2.82 28.78 -5.50
C LEU A 16 3.06 29.71 -4.30
N GLN A 17 4.27 30.25 -4.13
CA GLN A 17 4.57 31.30 -3.15
C GLN A 17 4.03 32.65 -3.59
N GLN A 18 4.21 33.03 -4.86
CA GLN A 18 3.69 34.28 -5.43
C GLN A 18 2.15 34.34 -5.44
N LYS A 19 1.47 33.21 -5.66
CA LYS A 19 0.00 33.17 -5.77
C LYS A 19 -0.73 33.12 -4.43
N TYR A 20 -0.11 32.61 -3.36
CA TYR A 20 -0.79 32.29 -2.10
C TYR A 20 -0.03 32.66 -0.81
N GLY A 21 1.17 33.28 -0.89
CA GLY A 21 2.06 33.51 0.27
C GLY A 21 2.76 32.23 0.76
N THR A 22 3.58 32.32 1.82
CA THR A 22 4.05 31.17 2.63
C THR A 22 2.96 30.80 3.64
N PRO A 23 2.11 29.80 3.39
CA PRO A 23 0.93 29.54 4.23
C PRO A 23 1.22 28.58 5.41
N PHE A 24 2.46 28.11 5.57
CA PHE A 24 2.84 27.11 6.57
C PHE A 24 4.18 27.47 7.21
N SER A 25 4.33 27.12 8.49
CA SER A 25 5.50 27.41 9.31
C SER A 25 6.75 26.62 8.86
N PRO A 26 7.97 27.09 9.20
CA PRO A 26 9.21 26.33 8.96
C PRO A 26 9.17 24.94 9.60
N GLN A 27 8.51 24.82 10.75
CA GLN A 27 8.29 23.57 11.45
C GLN A 27 7.42 22.60 10.62
N THR A 28 6.27 23.05 10.13
CA THR A 28 5.41 22.26 9.23
C THR A 28 6.17 21.82 7.98
N ALA A 29 7.02 22.69 7.42
CA ALA A 29 7.86 22.35 6.28
C ALA A 29 8.90 21.26 6.61
N ALA A 30 9.56 21.36 7.77
CA ALA A 30 10.55 20.38 8.23
C ALA A 30 9.91 19.01 8.45
N VAL A 31 8.76 18.95 9.14
CA VAL A 31 8.04 17.70 9.36
C VAL A 31 7.53 17.12 8.04
N ALA A 32 6.96 17.92 7.14
CA ALA A 32 6.50 17.45 5.82
C ALA A 32 7.64 16.87 4.95
N ALA A 33 8.87 17.33 5.15
CA ALA A 33 10.03 16.86 4.39
C ALA A 33 10.44 15.42 4.74
N LEU A 34 10.01 14.88 5.89
CA LEU A 34 10.33 13.51 6.33
C LEU A 34 9.89 12.44 5.30
N ALA A 35 8.81 12.66 4.53
CA ALA A 35 8.43 11.74 3.45
C ALA A 35 9.41 11.67 2.26
N ARG A 36 10.39 12.57 2.22
CA ARG A 36 11.47 12.62 1.21
C ARG A 36 12.84 12.35 1.81
N ASP A 37 12.93 12.17 3.13
CA ASP A 37 14.18 11.84 3.81
C ASP A 37 14.63 10.44 3.38
N ALA A 38 15.73 10.38 2.62
CA ALA A 38 16.23 9.13 2.07
C ALA A 38 16.68 8.15 3.17
N GLN A 39 17.28 8.67 4.24
CA GLN A 39 17.80 7.85 5.33
C GLN A 39 16.65 7.29 6.18
N ALA A 40 15.67 8.14 6.52
CA ALA A 40 14.48 7.68 7.25
C ALA A 40 13.67 6.65 6.45
N LYS A 41 13.56 6.83 5.13
CA LYS A 41 12.92 5.86 4.24
C LYS A 41 13.72 4.55 4.14
N GLU A 42 15.05 4.61 4.09
CA GLU A 42 15.89 3.41 4.10
C GLU A 42 15.69 2.60 5.39
N TRP A 43 15.69 3.25 6.55
CA TRP A 43 15.38 2.60 7.82
C TRP A 43 13.97 1.99 7.84
N ALA A 44 12.96 2.72 7.36
CA ALA A 44 11.59 2.19 7.28
C ALA A 44 11.51 0.97 6.33
N HIS A 45 12.15 1.04 5.16
CA HIS A 45 12.19 -0.04 4.17
C HIS A 45 12.89 -1.28 4.72
N SER A 46 13.92 -1.10 5.55
CA SER A 46 14.66 -2.22 6.17
C SER A 46 13.79 -3.11 7.05
N ILE A 47 12.66 -2.60 7.54
CA ILE A 47 11.68 -3.34 8.35
C ILE A 47 10.33 -3.53 7.65
N GLY A 48 10.27 -3.33 6.33
CA GLY A 48 9.06 -3.56 5.53
C GLY A 48 7.99 -2.47 5.64
N LEU A 49 8.33 -1.28 6.17
CA LEU A 49 7.48 -0.09 6.17
C LEU A 49 7.96 0.91 5.11
N ASP A 50 7.23 2.01 4.93
CA ASP A 50 7.58 3.15 4.10
C ASP A 50 7.03 4.44 4.72
N ILE A 51 7.62 5.58 4.37
CA ILE A 51 7.14 6.91 4.74
C ILE A 51 6.54 7.57 3.50
N THR A 52 5.25 7.89 3.56
CA THR A 52 4.46 8.40 2.43
C THR A 52 3.59 9.60 2.84
N ASN A 53 3.24 10.46 1.89
CA ASN A 53 2.30 11.58 2.13
C ASN A 53 0.84 11.24 1.80
N VAL A 54 0.64 10.13 1.09
CA VAL A 54 -0.68 9.66 0.67
C VAL A 54 -0.74 8.16 0.90
N SER A 55 -1.61 7.75 1.81
CA SER A 55 -1.89 6.37 2.14
C SER A 55 -3.06 5.85 1.30
N TRP A 56 -2.94 4.64 0.77
CA TRP A 56 -4.04 3.98 0.07
C TRP A 56 -4.86 3.17 1.08
N GLU A 57 -6.08 3.62 1.37
CA GLU A 57 -7.01 3.02 2.33
C GLU A 57 -8.18 2.35 1.63
N ASP A 58 -7.89 1.35 0.83
CA ASP A 58 -8.89 0.76 -0.04
C ASP A 58 -9.74 -0.27 0.71
N CYS A 59 -11.06 -0.26 0.45
CA CYS A 59 -11.91 -1.35 0.92
C CYS A 59 -11.75 -2.60 0.04
N ALA A 60 -11.36 -2.44 -1.23
CA ALA A 60 -11.14 -3.56 -2.14
C ALA A 60 -10.19 -3.18 -3.27
N ARG A 61 -9.35 -4.13 -3.69
CA ARG A 61 -8.47 -3.96 -4.85
C ARG A 61 -8.45 -5.23 -5.69
N TYR A 62 -8.22 -5.10 -7.00
CA TYR A 62 -7.87 -6.25 -7.81
C TYR A 62 -6.43 -6.66 -7.50
N TYR A 63 -6.14 -7.97 -7.48
CA TYR A 63 -4.80 -8.45 -7.18
C TYR A 63 -3.75 -7.91 -8.14
N ASN A 64 -2.56 -7.63 -7.60
CA ASN A 64 -1.41 -7.10 -8.35
C ASN A 64 -1.74 -5.85 -9.18
N CYS A 65 -2.75 -5.08 -8.77
CA CYS A 65 -3.26 -3.94 -9.51
C CYS A 65 -3.41 -2.76 -8.57
N ALA A 66 -3.31 -1.52 -9.09
CA ALA A 66 -3.62 -0.29 -8.35
C ALA A 66 -5.12 0.09 -8.46
N TRP A 67 -5.91 -0.71 -9.17
CA TRP A 67 -7.32 -0.44 -9.44
C TRP A 67 -8.23 -1.38 -8.66
N GLY A 68 -9.44 -0.90 -8.36
CA GLY A 68 -10.47 -1.67 -7.70
C GLY A 68 -11.71 -0.83 -7.41
N PRO A 69 -12.74 -1.42 -6.80
CA PRO A 69 -13.87 -0.70 -6.24
C PRO A 69 -13.50 -0.10 -4.88
N CYS A 70 -14.14 1.01 -4.49
CA CYS A 70 -13.95 1.63 -3.17
C CYS A 70 -12.49 2.04 -2.86
N ILE A 71 -11.77 2.56 -3.87
CA ILE A 71 -10.40 3.08 -3.72
C ILE A 71 -10.42 4.44 -3.05
N SER A 72 -9.61 4.61 -2.00
CA SER A 72 -9.53 5.83 -1.21
C SER A 72 -8.07 6.26 -0.98
N ASN A 73 -7.76 7.50 -1.34
CA ASN A 73 -6.55 8.16 -0.84
C ASN A 73 -6.86 8.85 0.47
N MET A 74 -5.99 8.66 1.46
CA MET A 74 -6.01 9.39 2.71
C MET A 74 -4.72 10.20 2.89
N THR A 75 -4.84 11.39 3.44
CA THR A 75 -3.71 12.26 3.79
C THR A 75 -4.05 13.04 5.05
N LEU A 76 -3.02 13.44 5.80
CA LEU A 76 -3.17 14.40 6.88
C LEU A 76 -2.71 15.76 6.42
N VAL A 77 -3.42 16.80 6.87
CA VAL A 77 -3.11 18.17 6.49
C VAL A 77 -2.95 19.04 7.73
N VAL A 78 -1.83 19.75 7.81
CA VAL A 78 -1.56 20.80 8.79
C VAL A 78 -1.10 22.04 8.04
N GLU A 79 -1.71 23.20 8.31
CA GLU A 79 -1.41 24.47 7.61
C GLU A 79 -1.44 24.36 6.07
N GLY A 80 -2.31 23.48 5.55
CA GLY A 80 -2.42 23.21 4.11
C GLY A 80 -1.33 22.33 3.50
N GLN A 81 -0.40 21.80 4.32
CA GLN A 81 0.65 20.86 3.92
C GLN A 81 0.32 19.42 4.29
N TRP A 82 0.71 18.51 3.40
CA TRP A 82 0.56 17.08 3.62
C TRP A 82 1.58 16.57 4.63
N MET A 83 1.09 15.92 5.68
CA MET A 83 1.93 15.35 6.72
C MET A 83 2.30 13.90 6.39
N PRO A 84 3.52 13.47 6.74
CA PRO A 84 4.01 12.15 6.44
C PRO A 84 3.38 11.09 7.33
N VAL A 85 3.33 9.88 6.79
CA VAL A 85 2.77 8.70 7.43
C VAL A 85 3.73 7.53 7.25
N LEU A 86 4.13 6.92 8.35
CA LEU A 86 4.84 5.64 8.40
C LEU A 86 3.81 4.51 8.35
N ARG A 87 3.91 3.63 7.34
CA ARG A 87 2.98 2.52 7.11
C ARG A 87 3.60 1.43 6.24
N ALA A 88 2.93 0.29 6.10
CA ALA A 88 3.27 -0.67 5.05
C ALA A 88 3.13 -0.04 3.63
N PRO A 89 3.96 -0.42 2.64
CA PRO A 89 3.91 0.13 1.30
C PRO A 89 2.51 0.06 0.67
N ASN A 90 2.10 1.10 -0.05
CA ASN A 90 0.76 1.19 -0.67
C ASN A 90 0.44 0.04 -1.64
N PHE A 91 1.44 -0.50 -2.32
CA PHE A 91 1.29 -1.64 -3.23
C PHE A 91 1.23 -2.99 -2.51
N ASP A 92 1.73 -3.05 -1.27
CA ASP A 92 1.54 -4.23 -0.43
C ASP A 92 0.19 -4.16 0.26
N ASP A 93 -0.25 -2.98 0.73
CA ASP A 93 -1.51 -2.77 1.47
C ASP A 93 -1.78 -3.92 2.47
N GLN A 94 -0.87 -4.02 3.45
CA GLN A 94 -0.98 -5.01 4.51
C GLN A 94 -2.19 -4.72 5.39
N ILE A 95 -2.92 -5.79 5.67
CA ILE A 95 -4.18 -5.76 6.36
C ILE A 95 -4.26 -6.92 7.33
N MET A 96 -5.05 -6.74 8.38
CA MET A 96 -5.37 -7.80 9.33
C MET A 96 -6.87 -7.97 9.43
N LYS A 97 -7.34 -9.20 9.72
CA LYS A 97 -8.75 -9.53 9.97
C LYS A 97 -9.01 -9.44 11.46
N MET A 98 -9.99 -8.62 11.84
CA MET A 98 -10.51 -8.53 13.20
C MET A 98 -12.03 -8.63 13.21
N ASP A 99 -12.57 -9.28 14.24
CA ASP A 99 -14.00 -9.39 14.46
C ASP A 99 -14.56 -8.04 14.96
N THR A 100 -15.73 -7.63 14.48
CA THR A 100 -16.29 -6.31 14.81
C THR A 100 -16.69 -6.14 16.27
N ASP A 101 -16.95 -7.24 16.98
CA ASP A 101 -17.26 -7.25 18.40
C ASP A 101 -16.04 -6.89 19.26
N LYS A 102 -14.81 -7.10 18.73
CA LYS A 102 -13.52 -6.75 19.34
C LYS A 102 -13.02 -5.35 19.00
N ILE A 103 -13.65 -4.68 18.04
CA ILE A 103 -13.34 -3.28 17.68
C ILE A 103 -14.31 -2.39 18.44
N PHE A 104 -13.81 -1.40 19.19
CA PHE A 104 -14.66 -0.54 20.02
C PHE A 104 -14.69 0.90 19.54
N VAL A 105 -15.89 1.49 19.53
CA VAL A 105 -16.15 2.92 19.26
C VAL A 105 -16.76 3.59 20.49
N THR A 106 -16.53 4.89 20.61
CA THR A 106 -17.14 5.71 21.66
C THR A 106 -18.42 6.37 21.12
N VAL A 107 -19.53 6.20 21.83
CA VAL A 107 -20.83 6.84 21.52
C VAL A 107 -21.34 7.65 22.70
N GLY A 108 -22.41 8.42 22.48
CA GLY A 108 -23.01 9.37 23.42
C GLY A 108 -22.73 10.82 23.02
N ASN A 109 -21.72 11.06 22.17
CA ASN A 109 -21.38 12.38 21.66
C ASN A 109 -22.37 12.91 20.60
N GLU A 110 -23.28 12.09 20.10
CA GLU A 110 -24.45 12.52 19.31
C GLU A 110 -25.49 13.27 20.13
N SER A 111 -25.52 13.04 21.45
CA SER A 111 -26.40 13.76 22.38
C SER A 111 -25.87 15.16 22.66
N ARG A 112 -26.78 16.11 22.81
CA ARG A 112 -26.44 17.47 23.29
C ARG A 112 -26.50 17.60 24.80
N ASP A 113 -26.97 16.56 25.48
CA ASP A 113 -27.04 16.53 26.92
C ASP A 113 -25.63 16.36 27.49
N GLU A 114 -25.18 17.34 28.26
CA GLU A 114 -23.86 17.33 28.87
C GLU A 114 -23.70 16.26 29.97
N VAL A 115 -24.80 15.73 30.46
CA VAL A 115 -24.85 14.67 31.47
C VAL A 115 -24.85 13.29 30.81
N ALA A 116 -25.11 13.19 29.50
CA ALA A 116 -25.08 11.91 28.80
C ALA A 116 -23.66 11.31 28.85
N PRO A 117 -23.50 10.10 29.42
CA PRO A 117 -22.19 9.48 29.55
C PRO A 117 -21.68 9.02 28.19
N LEU A 118 -20.39 9.22 27.95
CA LEU A 118 -19.70 8.54 26.86
C LEU A 118 -19.56 7.06 27.23
N ARG A 119 -19.90 6.17 26.30
CA ARG A 119 -19.79 4.72 26.48
C ARG A 119 -19.04 4.10 25.32
N ARG A 120 -18.27 3.05 25.62
CA ARG A 120 -17.62 2.22 24.59
C ARG A 120 -18.54 1.08 24.24
N ILE A 121 -18.83 0.93 22.96
CA ILE A 121 -19.59 -0.19 22.41
C ILE A 121 -18.79 -0.82 21.28
N SER A 122 -19.10 -2.06 20.94
CA SER A 122 -18.46 -2.70 19.80
C SER A 122 -18.89 -2.04 18.49
N LEU A 123 -18.05 -2.12 17.47
CA LEU A 123 -18.36 -1.63 16.14
C LEU A 123 -19.52 -2.44 15.55
N GLN A 124 -19.67 -3.72 15.90
CA GLN A 124 -20.87 -4.50 15.57
C GLN A 124 -22.14 -3.86 16.12
N GLU A 125 -22.18 -3.59 17.43
CA GLU A 125 -23.35 -2.95 18.06
C GLU A 125 -23.62 -1.58 17.43
N TYR A 126 -22.56 -0.82 17.15
CA TYR A 126 -22.67 0.47 16.49
C TYR A 126 -23.31 0.36 15.10
N LEU A 127 -22.87 -0.58 14.26
CA LEU A 127 -23.38 -0.76 12.89
C LEU A 127 -24.84 -1.23 12.86
N VAL A 128 -25.21 -2.14 13.78
CA VAL A 128 -26.60 -2.61 13.95
C VAL A 128 -27.51 -1.45 14.40
N ASN A 129 -27.04 -0.63 15.33
CA ASN A 129 -27.81 0.44 15.95
C ASN A 129 -27.46 1.84 15.40
N ILE A 130 -26.84 1.92 14.22
CA ILE A 130 -26.30 3.17 13.66
C ILE A 130 -27.37 4.24 13.45
N LYS A 131 -28.64 3.84 13.38
CA LYS A 131 -29.80 4.72 13.35
C LYS A 131 -29.90 5.63 14.56
N VAL A 132 -29.55 5.12 15.75
CA VAL A 132 -29.55 5.89 17.00
C VAL A 132 -28.48 6.98 16.95
N TYR A 133 -27.29 6.64 16.45
CA TYR A 133 -26.11 7.50 16.52
C TYR A 133 -26.00 8.50 15.35
N ALA A 134 -26.35 8.06 14.14
CA ALA A 134 -26.16 8.82 12.90
C ALA A 134 -27.46 9.11 12.14
N GLY A 135 -28.58 8.49 12.52
CA GLY A 135 -29.89 8.68 11.86
C GLY A 135 -30.04 7.98 10.52
N ILE A 136 -29.20 6.99 10.21
CA ILE A 136 -29.22 6.18 8.98
C ILE A 136 -29.60 4.73 9.29
N ASP A 137 -30.15 4.00 8.33
CA ASP A 137 -30.58 2.62 8.56
C ASP A 137 -29.40 1.65 8.72
N ASN A 138 -29.69 0.41 9.17
CA ASN A 138 -28.71 -0.62 9.53
C ASN A 138 -27.59 -0.78 8.48
N MET A 139 -26.34 -0.74 8.93
CA MET A 139 -25.14 -0.91 8.10
C MET A 139 -24.39 -2.22 8.36
N TYR A 140 -24.96 -3.12 9.16
CA TYR A 140 -24.42 -4.44 9.45
C TYR A 140 -25.09 -5.52 8.59
N ALA A 141 -24.28 -6.36 7.95
CA ALA A 141 -24.67 -7.47 7.09
C ALA A 141 -24.25 -8.82 7.72
N PRO A 142 -25.10 -9.49 8.53
CA PRO A 142 -24.67 -10.57 9.43
C PRO A 142 -23.99 -11.78 8.78
N MET A 143 -24.31 -12.15 7.54
CA MET A 143 -23.68 -13.32 6.90
C MET A 143 -22.26 -13.01 6.45
N GLN A 144 -22.04 -11.82 5.92
CA GLN A 144 -20.73 -11.38 5.46
C GLN A 144 -19.96 -10.79 6.64
N ASP A 145 -20.54 -9.87 7.39
CA ASP A 145 -19.88 -9.22 8.50
C ASP A 145 -19.62 -10.15 9.73
N HIS A 146 -20.09 -11.41 9.76
CA HIS A 146 -19.72 -12.38 10.82
C HIS A 146 -18.71 -13.44 10.34
N GLU A 147 -18.82 -13.96 9.11
CA GLU A 147 -17.89 -14.98 8.56
C GLU A 147 -16.79 -14.37 7.66
N ALA A 148 -17.14 -13.29 6.94
CA ALA A 148 -16.36 -12.58 5.94
C ALA A 148 -16.29 -11.07 6.23
N VAL A 149 -15.41 -10.74 7.18
CA VAL A 149 -14.70 -9.45 7.24
C VAL A 149 -15.46 -8.25 7.78
N VAL A 150 -14.95 -7.69 8.89
CA VAL A 150 -15.40 -6.35 9.32
C VAL A 150 -14.31 -5.41 9.84
N GLY A 151 -13.09 -5.86 9.97
CA GLY A 151 -11.97 -4.94 9.98
C GLY A 151 -10.90 -5.54 9.10
N VAL A 152 -10.79 -5.07 7.87
CA VAL A 152 -9.48 -4.95 7.26
C VAL A 152 -8.81 -3.84 8.04
N VAL A 153 -8.07 -4.19 9.09
CA VAL A 153 -7.40 -3.20 9.93
C VAL A 153 -6.03 -2.91 9.33
N ALA A 154 -5.79 -1.64 9.04
CA ALA A 154 -4.46 -1.15 8.69
C ALA A 154 -3.97 -0.23 9.80
N THR A 155 -2.74 -0.44 10.23
CA THR A 155 -2.09 0.44 11.21
C THR A 155 -1.14 1.38 10.49
N GLN A 156 -1.04 2.60 11.01
CA GLN A 156 -0.09 3.59 10.55
C GLN A 156 0.21 4.63 11.63
N ALA A 157 1.36 5.28 11.53
CA ALA A 157 1.76 6.37 12.42
C ALA A 157 1.95 7.65 11.61
N SER A 158 1.41 8.77 12.09
CA SER A 158 1.54 10.06 11.43
C SER A 158 2.24 11.08 12.29
N PHE A 159 2.94 12.00 11.63
CA PHE A 159 3.80 12.97 12.29
C PHE A 159 3.18 14.36 12.19
N LEU A 160 2.98 15.00 13.34
CA LEU A 160 2.38 16.32 13.47
C LEU A 160 3.46 17.35 13.87
N PRO A 161 3.45 18.55 13.26
CA PRO A 161 4.37 19.62 13.57
C PRO A 161 3.92 20.31 14.85
N LEU A 162 4.33 19.77 15.99
CA LEU A 162 4.00 20.28 17.33
C LEU A 162 5.27 20.71 18.05
N ASP A 163 5.31 21.95 18.50
CA ASP A 163 6.24 22.42 19.52
C ASP A 163 5.53 22.27 20.87
N ASN A 164 5.57 23.27 21.75
CA ASN A 164 4.77 23.26 22.98
C ASN A 164 3.33 23.79 22.78
N ALA A 165 2.99 24.32 21.61
CA ALA A 165 1.65 24.79 21.30
C ALA A 165 0.82 23.69 20.60
N PRO A 166 -0.47 23.58 20.89
CA PRO A 166 -1.34 22.66 20.19
C PRO A 166 -1.58 23.12 18.74
N ALA A 167 -1.68 22.17 17.81
CA ALA A 167 -1.96 22.45 16.40
C ALA A 167 -3.23 21.74 15.92
N GLY A 168 -4.00 22.44 15.09
CA GLY A 168 -5.14 21.87 14.38
C GLY A 168 -4.67 21.02 13.20
N PHE A 169 -5.31 19.88 12.98
CA PHE A 169 -5.06 19.03 11.82
C PHE A 169 -6.35 18.55 11.17
N HIS A 170 -6.23 18.10 9.92
CA HIS A 170 -7.34 17.58 9.14
C HIS A 170 -7.00 16.23 8.55
N VAL A 171 -7.95 15.30 8.61
CA VAL A 171 -7.90 14.07 7.82
C VAL A 171 -8.60 14.35 6.49
N GLY A 172 -7.85 14.28 5.40
CA GLY A 172 -8.35 14.36 4.05
C GLY A 172 -8.56 12.95 3.49
N LEU A 173 -9.80 12.62 3.10
CA LEU A 173 -10.12 11.37 2.42
C LEU A 173 -10.79 11.65 1.06
N LEU A 174 -10.21 11.10 0.00
CA LEU A 174 -10.74 11.13 -1.35
C LEU A 174 -11.03 9.72 -1.83
N ASN A 175 -12.31 9.41 -2.03
CA ASN A 175 -12.74 8.15 -2.64
C ASN A 175 -13.07 8.34 -4.12
N TYR A 176 -12.40 7.60 -5.00
CA TYR A 176 -12.47 7.76 -6.46
C TYR A 176 -13.82 7.35 -7.06
N ALA A 177 -14.55 6.45 -6.40
CA ALA A 177 -15.86 5.98 -6.86
C ALA A 177 -17.02 6.88 -6.37
N SER A 178 -16.79 7.70 -5.34
CA SER A 178 -17.86 8.44 -4.66
C SER A 178 -18.27 9.75 -5.35
N LYS A 179 -19.59 9.99 -5.46
CA LYS A 179 -20.18 11.24 -5.99
C LYS A 179 -21.08 11.93 -4.94
N PRO A 180 -21.40 13.24 -5.07
CA PRO A 180 -22.19 13.98 -4.05
C PRO A 180 -23.55 13.37 -3.71
N ALA A 181 -24.24 12.82 -4.70
CA ALA A 181 -25.56 12.23 -4.54
C ALA A 181 -25.55 10.70 -4.67
N ASP A 182 -24.37 10.09 -4.65
CA ASP A 182 -24.14 8.65 -4.88
C ASP A 182 -22.76 8.22 -4.34
N PRO A 183 -22.55 8.24 -3.00
CA PRO A 183 -21.28 7.86 -2.39
C PRO A 183 -21.04 6.35 -2.51
N ALA A 184 -19.79 5.94 -2.77
CA ALA A 184 -19.39 4.54 -2.82
C ALA A 184 -18.96 3.99 -1.45
N VAL A 185 -18.54 4.88 -0.56
CA VAL A 185 -18.17 4.57 0.81
C VAL A 185 -18.82 5.61 1.70
N LEU A 186 -19.39 5.17 2.82
CA LEU A 186 -19.81 6.05 3.89
C LEU A 186 -18.57 6.55 4.62
N VAL A 187 -17.93 7.53 4.02
CA VAL A 187 -17.10 8.51 4.70
C VAL A 187 -17.46 9.86 4.10
N LEU A 188 -17.55 10.89 4.96
CA LEU A 188 -17.88 12.24 4.52
C LEU A 188 -16.91 12.68 3.41
N ARG A 189 -17.43 12.84 2.19
CA ARG A 189 -16.66 13.06 0.96
C ARG A 189 -16.10 14.49 0.88
N ASN A 190 -14.88 14.63 0.37
CA ASN A 190 -14.30 15.87 -0.18
C ASN A 190 -14.35 17.09 0.75
N ALA A 191 -14.27 16.84 2.05
CA ALA A 191 -14.28 17.87 3.07
C ALA A 191 -13.44 17.37 4.24
N ILE A 192 -12.77 18.31 4.90
CA ILE A 192 -12.15 18.14 6.21
C ILE A 192 -13.07 17.29 7.09
N LEU A 193 -12.55 16.17 7.63
CA LEU A 193 -13.26 15.42 8.65
C LEU A 193 -13.27 16.23 9.94
N TYR A 194 -14.46 16.39 10.52
CA TYR A 194 -14.67 17.06 11.80
C TYR A 194 -15.08 16.03 12.85
N CYS A 195 -14.73 16.27 14.11
CA CYS A 195 -15.24 15.48 15.22
C CYS A 195 -16.59 16.03 15.72
N ASN A 196 -17.42 15.13 16.22
CA ASN A 196 -18.66 15.46 16.89
C ASN A 196 -18.40 15.56 18.40
N ASP A 197 -18.57 16.75 18.95
CA ASP A 197 -18.49 17.02 20.38
C ASP A 197 -19.87 17.48 20.86
N ARG A 198 -20.66 16.53 21.38
CA ARG A 198 -22.01 16.77 21.92
C ARG A 198 -22.93 17.52 20.95
N GLY A 199 -22.93 17.10 19.69
CA GLY A 199 -23.69 17.73 18.60
C GLY A 199 -23.06 18.99 18.01
N THR A 200 -21.87 19.37 18.46
CA THR A 200 -21.06 20.48 17.92
C THR A 200 -19.97 19.95 17.01
N LYS A 201 -19.82 20.56 15.83
CA LYS A 201 -18.79 20.26 14.84
C LYS A 201 -17.49 20.93 15.25
N ARG A 202 -16.43 20.15 15.48
CA ARG A 202 -15.11 20.68 15.85
C ARG A 202 -13.99 20.14 14.96
N THR A 203 -12.92 20.92 14.83
CA THR A 203 -11.67 20.43 14.23
C THR A 203 -10.98 19.46 15.17
N PHE A 204 -10.12 18.60 14.61
CA PHE A 204 -9.18 17.86 15.41
C PHE A 204 -8.00 18.76 15.77
N MET A 205 -7.58 18.68 17.02
CA MET A 205 -6.40 19.35 17.55
C MET A 205 -5.48 18.30 18.17
N ALA A 206 -4.19 18.56 18.17
CA ALA A 206 -3.22 17.71 18.83
C ALA A 206 -2.29 18.53 19.72
N GLU A 207 -1.86 17.93 20.83
CA GLU A 207 -0.89 18.48 21.76
C GLU A 207 0.14 17.39 22.10
N ARG A 208 1.37 17.77 22.46
CA ARG A 208 2.37 16.83 22.98
C ARG A 208 1.86 16.16 24.25
N LEU A 209 2.12 14.85 24.40
CA LEU A 209 1.77 14.12 25.61
C LEU A 209 2.45 14.71 26.86
N SER A 210 3.71 15.11 26.75
CA SER A 210 4.44 15.79 27.82
C SER A 210 3.73 17.06 28.30
N VAL A 211 3.19 17.86 27.38
CA VAL A 211 2.46 19.09 27.68
C VAL A 211 1.07 18.80 28.26
N ASP A 212 0.31 17.85 27.70
CA ASP A 212 -0.98 17.39 28.26
C ASP A 212 -0.81 16.87 29.71
N ARG A 213 0.28 16.13 29.99
CA ARG A 213 0.62 15.65 31.34
C ARG A 213 0.96 16.79 32.28
N ALA A 214 1.78 17.75 31.84
CA ALA A 214 2.13 18.92 32.64
C ALA A 214 0.88 19.74 33.01
N ASN A 215 -0.02 19.96 32.04
CA ASN A 215 -1.29 20.66 32.24
C ASN A 215 -2.20 19.95 33.26
N ARG A 216 -2.11 18.62 33.36
CA ARG A 216 -2.84 17.79 34.34
C ARG A 216 -2.09 17.61 35.67
N GLY A 217 -0.91 18.21 35.84
CA GLY A 217 -0.08 18.04 37.05
C GLY A 217 0.49 16.63 37.21
N MET A 218 0.67 15.88 36.12
CA MET A 218 1.25 14.53 36.10
C MET A 218 2.73 14.53 35.72
N ALA A 219 3.44 13.44 36.02
CA ALA A 219 4.81 13.24 35.54
C ALA A 219 4.84 13.25 34.01
N THR A 220 5.77 14.01 33.42
CA THR A 220 5.82 14.24 31.96
C THR A 220 6.46 13.09 31.18
N THR A 221 7.17 12.18 31.85
CA THR A 221 7.86 11.02 31.27
C THR A 221 7.25 9.71 31.73
N GLY A 222 7.52 8.62 30.99
CA GLY A 222 7.04 7.28 31.30
C GLY A 222 5.94 6.78 30.36
N ALA A 223 5.59 5.50 30.50
CA ALA A 223 4.62 4.81 29.65
C ALA A 223 3.24 5.50 29.68
N MET A 224 2.51 5.40 28.57
CA MET A 224 1.13 5.91 28.50
C MET A 224 0.20 5.11 29.41
N THR A 225 -0.70 5.82 30.09
CA THR A 225 -1.88 5.21 30.72
C THR A 225 -2.86 4.72 29.65
N ALA A 226 -3.82 3.87 30.03
CA ALA A 226 -4.85 3.39 29.11
C ALA A 226 -5.71 4.53 28.52
N ASP A 227 -5.95 5.59 29.28
CA ASP A 227 -6.65 6.80 28.80
C ASP A 227 -5.82 7.57 27.77
N GLU A 228 -4.54 7.79 28.07
CA GLU A 228 -3.61 8.46 27.14
C GLU A 228 -3.47 7.66 25.84
N ALA A 229 -3.36 6.33 25.92
CA ALA A 229 -3.33 5.46 24.76
C ALA A 229 -4.62 5.57 23.93
N ALA A 230 -5.79 5.66 24.58
CA ALA A 230 -7.08 5.85 23.91
C ALA A 230 -7.23 7.23 23.23
N ARG A 231 -6.44 8.23 23.66
CA ARG A 231 -6.39 9.57 23.06
C ARG A 231 -5.25 9.76 22.04
N ASN A 232 -4.39 8.76 21.83
CA ASN A 232 -3.23 8.83 20.93
C ASN A 232 -3.49 8.25 19.52
N TYR A 233 -4.72 7.86 19.20
CA TYR A 233 -5.06 7.42 17.85
C TYR A 233 -6.45 7.90 17.42
N VAL A 234 -6.64 7.97 16.10
CA VAL A 234 -7.96 8.10 15.47
C VAL A 234 -8.23 6.83 14.70
N MET A 235 -9.47 6.33 14.83
CA MET A 235 -9.96 5.21 14.04
C MET A 235 -10.84 5.73 12.91
N ILE A 236 -10.45 5.45 11.66
CA ILE A 236 -11.21 5.80 10.47
C ILE A 236 -11.94 4.56 9.98
N VAL A 237 -13.28 4.58 9.98
CA VAL A 237 -14.11 3.46 9.55
C VAL A 237 -14.77 3.80 8.20
N GLN A 238 -14.44 3.01 7.18
CA GLN A 238 -14.95 3.14 5.82
C GLN A 238 -15.94 2.00 5.54
N ILE A 239 -17.22 2.34 5.36
CA ILE A 239 -18.30 1.37 5.11
C ILE A 239 -18.69 1.42 3.61
N PRO A 240 -18.42 0.37 2.81
CA PRO A 240 -18.83 0.34 1.41
C PRO A 240 -20.36 0.42 1.24
N LEU A 241 -20.81 1.18 0.24
CA LEU A 241 -22.22 1.46 -0.03
C LEU A 241 -22.61 1.05 -1.45
N LEU A 242 -23.86 0.65 -1.63
CA LEU A 242 -24.44 0.41 -2.94
C LEU A 242 -24.58 1.73 -3.69
N GLN A 243 -23.99 1.80 -4.88
CA GLN A 243 -24.14 2.93 -5.79
C GLN A 243 -25.28 2.69 -6.79
N LYS A 244 -25.84 3.78 -7.30
CA LYS A 244 -26.85 3.73 -8.36
C LYS A 244 -26.27 3.02 -9.59
N PRO A 245 -27.06 2.18 -10.29
CA PRO A 245 -26.62 1.55 -11.54
C PRO A 245 -26.15 2.63 -12.52
N LYS A 246 -24.93 2.49 -13.04
CA LYS A 246 -24.44 3.39 -14.08
C LYS A 246 -25.18 3.05 -15.38
N PRO A 247 -25.73 4.04 -16.12
CA PRO A 247 -26.17 3.78 -17.49
C PRO A 247 -24.96 3.26 -18.28
N LEU A 248 -25.16 2.20 -19.06
CA LEU A 248 -24.15 1.65 -19.95
C LEU A 248 -23.67 2.75 -20.91
N HIS A 249 -22.47 3.27 -20.70
CA HIS A 249 -21.82 4.11 -21.68
C HIS A 249 -21.40 3.21 -22.86
N LYS A 250 -22.09 3.33 -23.99
CA LYS A 250 -21.56 2.88 -25.28
C LYS A 250 -20.26 3.67 -25.51
N PHE A 251 -19.13 2.99 -25.46
CA PHE A 251 -17.85 3.56 -25.89
C PHE A 251 -17.91 3.72 -27.41
N THR A 252 -18.25 4.91 -27.90
CA THR A 252 -17.86 5.33 -29.25
C THR A 252 -16.39 5.74 -29.18
N TYR A 253 -15.53 5.01 -29.90
CA TYR A 253 -14.15 5.42 -30.17
C TYR A 253 -14.19 6.68 -31.06
N GLY A 254 -14.35 7.83 -30.43
CA GLY A 254 -14.10 9.13 -31.04
C GLY A 254 -12.67 9.55 -30.75
N THR A 255 -11.89 9.81 -31.80
CA THR A 255 -10.58 10.43 -31.72
C THR A 255 -10.72 11.83 -31.10
N ALA A 256 -10.60 11.93 -29.79
CA ALA A 256 -10.64 13.20 -29.07
C ALA A 256 -9.34 13.39 -28.28
N ASP A 257 -8.57 14.33 -28.81
CA ASP A 257 -7.48 15.13 -28.26
C ASP A 257 -7.03 14.82 -26.80
N LYS A 258 -5.74 14.45 -26.66
CA LYS A 258 -5.07 14.04 -25.42
C LYS A 258 -4.88 15.16 -24.38
N SER A 259 -5.39 16.36 -24.64
CA SER A 259 -5.19 17.56 -23.81
C SER A 259 -6.28 17.81 -22.76
N ALA A 260 -7.46 17.18 -22.87
CA ALA A 260 -8.62 17.54 -22.05
C ALA A 260 -8.86 16.68 -20.79
N GLN A 261 -8.21 15.51 -20.68
CA GLN A 261 -8.49 14.56 -19.59
C GLN A 261 -7.64 14.80 -18.33
N SER A 262 -6.47 15.41 -18.49
CA SER A 262 -5.58 15.86 -17.40
C SER A 262 -6.16 17.05 -16.62
N ALA A 263 -7.01 17.87 -17.26
CA ALA A 263 -7.54 19.10 -16.69
C ALA A 263 -8.70 18.89 -15.69
N LYS A 264 -9.42 17.75 -15.75
CA LYS A 264 -10.55 17.48 -14.84
C LYS A 264 -10.13 16.88 -13.50
N VAL A 265 -8.96 16.22 -13.44
CA VAL A 265 -8.37 15.76 -12.18
C VAL A 265 -7.74 16.93 -11.40
N ALA A 266 -7.21 17.93 -12.13
CA ALA A 266 -6.54 19.09 -11.54
C ALA A 266 -7.47 20.04 -10.76
N ARG A 267 -8.74 20.20 -11.16
CA ARG A 267 -9.65 21.19 -10.55
C ARG A 267 -10.13 20.86 -9.12
N HIS A 268 -9.91 19.66 -8.62
CA HIS A 268 -10.41 19.24 -7.29
C HIS A 268 -9.29 18.98 -6.27
N ALA A 269 -8.04 18.91 -6.71
CA ALA A 269 -6.85 18.90 -5.85
C ALA A 269 -6.44 20.33 -5.40
N GLU A 270 -7.14 21.38 -5.86
CA GLU A 270 -6.83 22.79 -5.58
C GLU A 270 -6.89 23.18 -4.07
N ALA A 271 -7.46 22.33 -3.21
CA ALA A 271 -7.60 22.63 -1.79
C ALA A 271 -6.36 22.30 -0.92
N PHE A 272 -5.42 21.47 -1.40
CA PHE A 272 -4.29 20.99 -0.58
C PHE A 272 -3.00 20.90 -1.39
N ARG A 273 -1.88 21.33 -0.78
CA ARG A 273 -0.61 21.52 -1.49
C ARG A 273 0.27 20.28 -1.30
N PRO A 274 0.78 19.64 -2.38
CA PRO A 274 1.91 18.73 -2.27
C PRO A 274 3.14 19.52 -1.79
N CYS A 275 4.06 18.85 -1.10
CA CYS A 275 5.31 19.45 -0.66
C CYS A 275 6.06 20.06 -1.87
N LEU A 276 6.58 21.28 -1.74
CA LEU A 276 7.18 22.01 -2.85
C LEU A 276 8.53 21.40 -3.23
N ASP A 277 8.81 21.21 -4.53
CA ASP A 277 10.04 20.62 -5.08
C ASP A 277 11.30 21.49 -4.93
N GLY A 278 11.24 22.57 -4.14
CA GLY A 278 12.33 23.56 -4.01
C GLY A 278 12.81 23.81 -2.59
N PHE A 279 12.25 23.13 -1.58
CA PHE A 279 12.86 23.12 -0.26
C PHE A 279 13.91 22.01 -0.25
N VAL A 280 15.18 22.40 -0.37
CA VAL A 280 16.29 21.51 -0.03
C VAL A 280 16.06 21.14 1.42
N ALA A 281 15.80 19.86 1.67
CA ALA A 281 15.81 19.31 3.02
C ALA A 281 17.20 19.62 3.58
N SER A 282 17.26 20.60 4.47
CA SER A 282 18.31 20.60 5.48
C SER A 282 18.04 19.30 6.23
N SER A 283 18.86 18.26 6.02
CA SER A 283 18.93 17.12 6.92
C SER A 283 18.97 17.71 8.32
N GLY A 284 17.89 17.55 9.09
CA GLY A 284 17.79 18.20 10.39
C GLY A 284 18.95 17.71 11.24
N SER A 285 19.97 18.53 11.43
CA SER A 285 21.22 18.14 12.10
C SER A 285 21.07 18.16 13.64
N GLY A 286 19.92 17.75 14.16
CA GLY A 286 19.55 17.82 15.57
C GLY A 286 19.14 16.46 16.12
N GLN A 287 19.07 16.35 17.45
CA GLN A 287 18.50 15.15 18.07
C GLN A 287 17.00 15.04 17.75
N PRO A 288 16.48 13.82 17.48
CA PRO A 288 15.05 13.58 17.35
C PRO A 288 14.30 14.04 18.60
N ASP A 289 13.17 14.73 18.42
CA ASP A 289 12.33 15.26 19.52
C ASP A 289 10.92 14.64 19.54
N MET A 290 10.82 13.44 18.96
CA MET A 290 9.54 12.81 18.68
C MET A 290 8.93 12.18 19.94
N GLU A 291 7.63 12.41 20.16
CA GLU A 291 6.87 11.79 21.25
C GLU A 291 5.40 11.57 20.84
N ALA A 292 4.65 10.84 21.67
CA ALA A 292 3.21 10.66 21.43
C ALA A 292 2.44 12.00 21.46
N ALA A 293 1.50 12.17 20.53
CA ALA A 293 0.56 13.29 20.53
C ALA A 293 -0.82 12.87 21.03
N ILE A 294 -1.46 13.71 21.83
CA ILE A 294 -2.83 13.51 22.32
C ILE A 294 -3.80 14.28 21.43
N VAL A 295 -4.84 13.62 20.93
CA VAL A 295 -5.88 14.21 20.09
C VAL A 295 -6.99 14.77 20.97
N LEU A 296 -7.35 16.03 20.71
CA LEU A 296 -8.32 16.82 21.47
C LEU A 296 -9.33 17.50 20.52
N PRO A 297 -10.55 17.82 21.01
CA PRO A 297 -11.48 18.65 20.26
C PRO A 297 -10.96 20.10 20.15
N GLY A 298 -10.94 20.63 18.93
CA GLY A 298 -10.48 21.98 18.64
C GLY A 298 -11.60 23.01 18.49
N GLN A 299 -11.40 23.93 17.54
CA GLN A 299 -12.31 25.05 17.25
C GLN A 299 -13.71 24.57 16.84
N SER A 300 -14.74 25.28 17.34
CA SER A 300 -16.13 25.02 16.95
C SER A 300 -16.48 25.64 15.59
N HIS A 301 -17.19 24.87 14.77
CA HIS A 301 -17.68 25.24 13.44
C HIS A 301 -19.21 25.09 13.32
N GLY A 302 -19.91 25.23 14.44
CA GLY A 302 -21.38 25.15 14.52
C GLY A 302 -21.90 23.74 14.72
N ARG A 303 -23.12 23.45 14.25
CA ARG A 303 -23.80 22.17 14.50
C ARG A 303 -23.16 21.02 13.71
N PHE A 304 -23.01 19.87 14.36
CA PHE A 304 -22.60 18.64 13.68
C PHE A 304 -23.72 18.17 12.73
N PRO A 305 -23.42 17.89 11.45
CA PRO A 305 -24.43 17.51 10.48
C PRO A 305 -24.98 16.10 10.78
N LYS A 306 -26.30 15.96 10.81
CA LYS A 306 -26.94 14.64 10.87
C LYS A 306 -26.91 13.96 9.51
N LEU A 307 -26.74 12.63 9.50
CA LEU A 307 -26.74 11.83 8.27
C LEU A 307 -28.14 11.37 7.86
N SER A 308 -29.20 11.76 8.59
CA SER A 308 -30.58 11.33 8.32
C SER A 308 -31.10 11.65 6.92
N LYS A 309 -30.58 12.69 6.26
CA LYS A 309 -30.86 12.99 4.85
C LYS A 309 -30.38 11.90 3.88
N PHE A 310 -29.51 11.02 4.34
CA PHE A 310 -28.97 9.87 3.63
C PHE A 310 -29.49 8.54 4.19
N SER A 311 -30.67 8.53 4.84
CA SER A 311 -31.26 7.32 5.43
C SER A 311 -31.42 6.15 4.45
N ARG A 312 -31.56 6.45 3.15
CA ARG A 312 -31.71 5.45 2.08
C ARG A 312 -30.40 4.81 1.61
N LEU A 313 -29.25 5.17 2.19
CA LEU A 313 -28.00 4.49 1.86
C LEU A 313 -28.07 3.04 2.33
N THR A 314 -27.46 2.12 1.57
CA THR A 314 -27.44 0.69 1.90
C THR A 314 -26.00 0.20 1.81
N ARG A 315 -25.59 -0.57 2.81
CA ARG A 315 -24.31 -1.30 2.87
C ARG A 315 -24.15 -2.21 1.64
N ASP A 316 -22.97 -2.21 1.01
CA ASP A 316 -22.63 -3.14 -0.08
C ASP A 316 -21.80 -4.32 0.44
N PRO A 317 -22.43 -5.45 0.84
CA PRO A 317 -21.76 -6.56 1.53
C PRO A 317 -20.73 -7.31 0.67
N ARG A 318 -20.58 -6.97 -0.62
CA ARG A 318 -19.54 -7.55 -1.49
C ARG A 318 -18.13 -7.10 -1.11
N TYR A 319 -18.01 -5.97 -0.42
CA TYR A 319 -16.74 -5.39 0.00
C TYR A 319 -16.67 -5.29 1.52
N PRO A 320 -15.49 -5.47 2.12
CA PRO A 320 -15.32 -5.41 3.56
C PRO A 320 -15.37 -3.97 4.10
N ILE A 321 -15.65 -3.84 5.40
CA ILE A 321 -15.43 -2.58 6.12
C ILE A 321 -13.92 -2.41 6.36
N ARG A 322 -13.38 -1.25 5.97
CA ARG A 322 -11.97 -0.88 6.16
C ARG A 322 -11.84 -0.02 7.41
N VAL A 323 -10.97 -0.44 8.33
CA VAL A 323 -10.72 0.27 9.58
C VAL A 323 -9.24 0.67 9.60
N THR A 324 -8.96 1.96 9.66
CA THR A 324 -7.58 2.46 9.74
C THR A 324 -7.33 2.95 11.16
N VAL A 325 -6.36 2.36 11.85
CA VAL A 325 -5.89 2.80 13.17
C VAL A 325 -4.67 3.67 12.94
N GLN A 326 -4.82 4.96 13.20
CA GLN A 326 -3.79 5.96 12.93
C GLN A 326 -3.29 6.56 14.23
N PHE A 327 -2.06 6.19 14.61
CA PHE A 327 -1.35 6.76 15.75
C PHE A 327 -0.76 8.13 15.41
N TYR A 328 -0.64 8.99 16.40
CA TYR A 328 -0.08 10.34 16.22
C TYR A 328 1.20 10.54 17.02
N GLN A 329 2.20 11.08 16.35
CA GLN A 329 3.47 11.50 16.92
C GLN A 329 3.63 13.01 16.75
N ALA A 330 4.10 13.67 17.79
CA ALA A 330 4.49 15.07 17.83
C ALA A 330 5.98 15.19 17.50
N THR A 331 6.37 16.15 16.68
CA THR A 331 7.77 16.53 16.47
C THR A 331 7.84 17.99 16.03
N SER A 332 8.90 18.71 16.42
CA SER A 332 9.15 20.08 15.98
C SER A 332 10.18 20.16 14.85
N ASN A 333 10.93 19.09 14.60
CA ASN A 333 12.04 19.10 13.64
C ASN A 333 11.89 18.07 12.52
N GLY A 334 10.98 17.10 12.64
CA GLY A 334 10.79 16.05 11.64
C GLY A 334 11.96 15.07 11.55
N VAL A 335 12.86 15.05 12.54
CA VAL A 335 14.03 14.16 12.57
C VAL A 335 13.62 12.80 13.09
N MET A 336 14.00 11.76 12.35
CA MET A 336 13.73 10.36 12.67
C MET A 336 15.00 9.66 13.15
N SER A 337 14.84 8.57 13.90
CA SER A 337 15.92 7.62 14.16
C SER A 337 15.43 6.17 13.96
N PRO A 338 16.35 5.20 13.79
CA PRO A 338 15.97 3.78 13.72
C PRO A 338 15.16 3.31 14.93
N GLU A 339 15.50 3.79 16.12
CA GLU A 339 14.84 3.40 17.38
C GLU A 339 13.37 3.83 17.38
N ILE A 340 13.09 5.07 16.94
CA ILE A 340 11.71 5.58 16.80
C ILE A 340 10.93 4.75 15.79
N ILE A 341 11.53 4.42 14.63
CA ILE A 341 10.88 3.59 13.61
C ILE A 341 10.54 2.20 14.18
N HIS A 342 11.46 1.59 14.91
CA HIS A 342 11.24 0.29 15.55
C HIS A 342 10.16 0.36 16.64
N GLU A 343 10.13 1.39 17.48
CA GLU A 343 9.10 1.58 18.51
C GLU A 343 7.72 1.71 17.87
N LEU A 344 7.59 2.52 16.82
CA LEU A 344 6.33 2.68 16.08
C LEU A 344 5.90 1.39 15.39
N ALA A 345 6.85 0.65 14.80
CA ALA A 345 6.57 -0.64 14.19
C ALA A 345 6.05 -1.65 15.24
N ASN A 346 6.70 -1.74 16.39
CA ASN A 346 6.27 -2.61 17.49
C ASN A 346 4.85 -2.24 17.96
N LYS A 347 4.57 -0.95 18.13
CA LYS A 347 3.23 -0.47 18.50
C LYS A 347 2.17 -0.77 17.44
N MET A 348 2.53 -0.68 16.16
CA MET A 348 1.66 -1.08 15.05
C MET A 348 1.43 -2.59 15.02
N ASP A 349 2.42 -3.39 15.40
CA ASP A 349 2.36 -4.84 15.50
C ASP A 349 1.57 -5.33 16.73
N GLU A 350 1.54 -4.57 17.84
CA GLU A 350 0.67 -4.87 18.99
C GLU A 350 -0.81 -4.93 18.59
N VAL A 351 -1.24 -4.15 17.60
CA VAL A 351 -2.62 -4.26 17.10
C VAL A 351 -2.86 -5.62 16.43
N LYS A 352 -1.84 -6.15 15.74
CA LYS A 352 -1.92 -7.45 15.05
C LYS A 352 -2.14 -8.60 16.02
N THR A 353 -1.76 -8.48 17.30
CA THR A 353 -1.99 -9.55 18.30
C THR A 353 -3.48 -9.77 18.57
N ASN A 354 -4.34 -8.81 18.23
CA ASN A 354 -5.79 -8.92 18.35
C ASN A 354 -6.46 -9.47 17.08
N ALA A 355 -5.68 -9.73 16.02
CA ALA A 355 -6.18 -10.20 14.74
C ALA A 355 -6.22 -11.73 14.65
N SER A 356 -7.22 -12.26 13.94
CA SER A 356 -7.33 -13.69 13.64
C SER A 356 -6.56 -14.10 12.39
N TRP A 357 -6.17 -13.13 11.56
CA TRP A 357 -5.39 -13.33 10.35
C TRP A 357 -4.71 -12.00 9.93
N TRP A 358 -3.60 -12.08 9.22
CA TRP A 358 -2.98 -10.93 8.55
C TRP A 358 -2.38 -11.34 7.20
N GLY A 359 -2.30 -10.38 6.28
CA GLY A 359 -1.79 -10.57 4.94
C GLY A 359 -1.94 -9.29 4.12
N SER A 360 -2.15 -9.42 2.81
CA SER A 360 -2.28 -8.29 1.90
C SER A 360 -3.60 -8.32 1.15
N LEU A 361 -4.15 -7.12 0.89
CA LEU A 361 -5.33 -6.95 0.02
C LEU A 361 -4.98 -7.09 -1.47
N VAL A 362 -3.70 -7.00 -1.83
CA VAL A 362 -3.22 -6.77 -3.20
C VAL A 362 -2.30 -7.88 -3.67
N THR A 363 -1.37 -8.29 -2.80
CA THR A 363 -0.36 -9.32 -3.06
C THR A 363 -0.86 -10.63 -2.44
N PRO A 364 -0.93 -11.73 -3.21
CA PRO A 364 -1.22 -13.03 -2.63
C PRO A 364 -0.07 -13.45 -1.70
N SER A 365 -0.40 -14.01 -0.53
CA SER A 365 0.61 -14.44 0.46
C SER A 365 1.57 -15.48 -0.14
N MET A 366 2.88 -15.22 -0.04
CA MET A 366 3.95 -16.04 -0.64
C MET A 366 4.37 -17.25 0.23
N LEU A 367 3.75 -17.46 1.40
CA LEU A 367 4.22 -18.41 2.43
C LEU A 367 3.22 -19.52 2.78
N GLY A 368 2.31 -19.89 1.88
CA GLY A 368 1.41 -21.03 2.12
C GLY A 368 0.38 -20.81 3.24
N THR A 369 0.22 -19.57 3.73
CA THR A 369 -1.04 -19.16 4.34
C THR A 369 -2.11 -19.24 3.24
N PRO A 370 -3.30 -19.82 3.50
CA PRO A 370 -4.37 -19.83 2.50
C PRO A 370 -4.55 -18.41 1.96
N ALA A 371 -4.84 -18.29 0.66
CA ALA A 371 -5.33 -17.03 0.08
C ALA A 371 -6.29 -16.44 1.11
N GLY A 372 -6.04 -15.20 1.54
CA GLY A 372 -6.87 -14.58 2.57
C GLY A 372 -8.35 -14.77 2.22
N PRO A 373 -9.27 -14.76 3.19
CA PRO A 373 -10.70 -15.05 2.97
C PRO A 373 -11.38 -14.13 1.92
N PHE A 374 -10.65 -13.16 1.43
CA PHE A 374 -10.94 -12.23 0.36
C PHE A 374 -10.56 -12.81 -1.00
N GLY A 375 -11.51 -13.46 -1.66
CA GLY A 375 -11.41 -13.59 -3.11
C GLY A 375 -11.41 -12.20 -3.77
N PRO A 376 -10.78 -12.02 -4.94
CA PRO A 376 -10.90 -10.77 -5.68
C PRO A 376 -12.39 -10.55 -5.98
N PRO A 377 -12.91 -9.31 -5.93
CA PRO A 377 -14.32 -9.07 -6.20
C PRO A 377 -14.70 -9.62 -7.57
N PRO A 378 -15.94 -10.12 -7.77
CA PRO A 378 -16.38 -10.61 -9.06
C PRO A 378 -16.17 -9.50 -10.08
N ALA A 379 -15.23 -9.73 -11.00
CA ALA A 379 -14.91 -8.75 -12.02
C ALA A 379 -16.19 -8.43 -12.79
N PRO A 380 -16.49 -7.15 -13.07
CA PRO A 380 -17.51 -6.85 -14.06
C PRO A 380 -17.12 -7.56 -15.36
N THR A 381 -18.09 -8.09 -16.09
CA THR A 381 -17.95 -8.69 -17.43
C THR A 381 -17.57 -7.62 -18.47
N ILE A 382 -16.53 -6.85 -18.18
CA ILE A 382 -15.80 -6.06 -19.15
C ILE A 382 -14.63 -6.96 -19.50
N SER A 383 -14.70 -7.57 -20.69
CA SER A 383 -13.55 -8.22 -21.30
C SER A 383 -12.51 -7.15 -21.59
N PHE A 384 -11.70 -6.83 -20.58
CA PHE A 384 -10.32 -6.46 -20.88
C PHE A 384 -9.72 -7.63 -21.65
N PRO A 385 -8.83 -7.38 -22.64
CA PRO A 385 -8.08 -8.50 -23.22
C PRO A 385 -7.53 -9.32 -22.04
N PRO A 386 -7.66 -10.65 -22.08
CA PRO A 386 -7.23 -11.51 -20.97
C PRO A 386 -5.86 -11.07 -20.50
N PRO A 387 -5.57 -11.10 -19.18
CA PRO A 387 -4.25 -10.72 -18.68
C PRO A 387 -3.23 -11.40 -19.58
N VAL A 388 -2.46 -10.58 -20.31
CA VAL A 388 -1.53 -11.09 -21.33
C VAL A 388 -0.67 -12.08 -20.60
N ASN A 389 -0.83 -13.35 -20.93
CA ASN A 389 -0.08 -14.40 -20.30
C ASN A 389 1.39 -14.04 -20.53
N PRO A 390 2.18 -13.75 -19.48
CA PRO A 390 3.57 -13.33 -19.67
C PRO A 390 4.38 -14.41 -20.40
N HIS A 391 3.88 -15.65 -20.42
CA HIS A 391 4.48 -16.80 -21.10
C HIS A 391 3.66 -17.27 -22.31
N GLU A 392 2.91 -16.35 -22.96
CA GLU A 392 2.18 -16.63 -24.19
C GLU A 392 3.08 -17.31 -25.25
N GLY A 393 2.59 -18.39 -25.86
CA GLY A 393 3.35 -19.20 -26.82
C GLY A 393 4.33 -20.21 -26.19
N VAL A 394 4.41 -20.31 -24.86
CA VAL A 394 5.25 -21.30 -24.18
C VAL A 394 4.39 -22.46 -23.64
N PHE A 395 4.84 -23.69 -23.90
CA PHE A 395 4.18 -24.91 -23.46
C PHE A 395 4.97 -25.59 -22.34
N CYS A 396 4.26 -26.25 -21.44
CA CYS A 396 4.87 -27.07 -20.40
C CYS A 396 5.24 -28.44 -20.98
N ASP A 397 6.48 -28.87 -20.82
CA ASP A 397 6.97 -30.18 -21.29
C ASP A 397 6.47 -31.37 -20.46
N VAL A 398 5.81 -31.10 -19.32
CA VAL A 398 5.26 -32.14 -18.44
C VAL A 398 3.78 -32.40 -18.76
N CYS A 399 2.93 -31.37 -18.77
CA CYS A 399 1.50 -31.53 -19.06
C CYS A 399 1.12 -31.24 -20.52
N HIS A 400 2.07 -30.79 -21.35
CA HIS A 400 1.90 -30.39 -22.76
C HIS A 400 0.87 -29.28 -23.01
N GLN A 401 0.39 -28.63 -21.94
CA GLN A 401 -0.51 -27.48 -22.03
C GLN A 401 0.28 -26.17 -22.12
N ALA A 402 -0.33 -25.15 -22.73
CA ALA A 402 0.19 -23.79 -22.67
C ALA A 402 0.32 -23.34 -21.20
N ILE A 403 1.44 -22.71 -20.86
CA ILE A 403 1.72 -22.28 -19.48
C ILE A 403 0.84 -21.08 -19.16
N ALA A 404 -0.34 -21.31 -18.60
CA ALA A 404 -1.26 -20.27 -18.17
C ALA A 404 -1.01 -19.78 -16.72
N THR A 405 -0.03 -20.37 -16.03
CA THR A 405 0.37 -19.95 -14.68
C THR A 405 1.24 -18.68 -14.75
N PRO A 406 1.18 -17.80 -13.73
CA PRO A 406 2.07 -16.63 -13.64
C PRO A 406 3.56 -17.00 -13.66
N GLU A 407 3.86 -18.22 -13.24
CA GLU A 407 5.21 -18.75 -13.10
C GLU A 407 5.49 -19.80 -14.16
N ARG A 408 6.65 -19.65 -14.80
CA ARG A 408 7.26 -20.61 -15.70
C ARG A 408 8.61 -21.01 -15.12
N PHE A 409 8.87 -22.30 -15.08
CA PHE A 409 10.14 -22.85 -14.64
C PHE A 409 10.92 -23.31 -15.85
N LYS A 410 12.13 -22.78 -16.04
CA LYS A 410 13.00 -23.18 -17.15
C LYS A 410 14.19 -23.95 -16.61
N CYS A 411 14.51 -25.08 -17.23
CA CYS A 411 15.70 -25.84 -16.85
C CYS A 411 16.98 -25.13 -17.33
N LEU A 412 17.98 -25.07 -16.44
CA LEU A 412 19.30 -24.55 -16.79
C LEU A 412 20.14 -25.57 -17.58
N CYS A 413 19.92 -26.87 -17.37
CA CYS A 413 20.65 -27.96 -18.03
C CYS A 413 20.07 -28.35 -19.40
N CYS A 414 18.74 -28.25 -19.57
CA CYS A 414 18.06 -28.67 -20.79
C CYS A 414 17.82 -27.47 -21.74
N PRO A 415 18.08 -27.61 -23.05
CA PRO A 415 17.98 -26.50 -23.99
C PRO A 415 16.58 -25.87 -24.11
N ASN A 416 15.53 -26.70 -24.05
CA ASN A 416 14.15 -26.27 -24.30
C ASN A 416 13.13 -26.67 -23.21
N PHE A 417 13.58 -27.13 -22.04
CA PHE A 417 12.63 -27.59 -21.02
C PHE A 417 11.98 -26.43 -20.25
N ASN A 418 10.65 -26.46 -20.18
CA ASN A 418 9.77 -25.55 -19.46
C ASN A 418 8.72 -26.33 -18.66
N ALA A 419 8.48 -25.95 -17.42
CA ALA A 419 7.40 -26.48 -16.61
C ALA A 419 6.51 -25.36 -16.05
N CYS A 420 5.21 -25.60 -15.94
CA CYS A 420 4.31 -24.71 -15.22
C CYS A 420 4.43 -24.95 -13.71
N GLY A 421 4.07 -23.97 -12.89
CA GLY A 421 4.15 -24.10 -11.42
C GLY A 421 3.40 -25.33 -10.89
N ARG A 422 2.20 -25.60 -11.43
CA ARG A 422 1.40 -26.78 -11.05
C ARG A 422 2.12 -28.11 -11.28
N CYS A 423 2.93 -28.23 -12.33
CA CYS A 423 3.66 -29.46 -12.60
C CYS A 423 4.87 -29.60 -11.67
N VAL A 424 5.56 -28.49 -11.36
CA VAL A 424 6.71 -28.47 -10.47
C VAL A 424 6.31 -28.81 -9.03
N ASP A 425 5.16 -28.31 -8.58
CA ASP A 425 4.61 -28.57 -7.24
C ASP A 425 3.95 -29.95 -7.12
N SER A 426 3.83 -30.69 -8.23
CA SER A 426 3.22 -32.00 -8.24
C SER A 426 4.18 -33.06 -7.69
N ALA A 427 3.67 -33.94 -6.83
CA ALA A 427 4.40 -35.11 -6.36
C ALA A 427 4.87 -36.05 -7.49
N SER A 428 4.28 -35.93 -8.69
CA SER A 428 4.62 -36.67 -9.90
C SER A 428 5.40 -35.85 -10.94
N PHE A 429 6.14 -34.81 -10.52
CA PHE A 429 6.98 -34.04 -11.42
C PHE A 429 8.06 -34.90 -12.09
N SER A 430 7.94 -35.10 -13.40
CA SER A 430 8.84 -35.95 -14.19
C SER A 430 9.95 -35.12 -14.85
N HIS A 431 11.00 -34.79 -14.08
CA HIS A 431 12.25 -34.21 -14.56
C HIS A 431 13.41 -34.57 -13.62
N PRO A 432 14.67 -34.70 -14.08
CA PRO A 432 15.79 -34.99 -13.19
C PRO A 432 15.93 -33.95 -12.07
N ALA A 433 15.88 -34.40 -10.80
CA ALA A 433 15.98 -33.53 -9.63
C ALA A 433 17.36 -32.83 -9.53
N THR A 434 18.38 -33.37 -10.21
CA THR A 434 19.71 -32.76 -10.28
C THR A 434 19.75 -31.53 -11.19
N HIS A 435 18.73 -31.27 -12.01
CA HIS A 435 18.69 -30.12 -12.90
C HIS A 435 18.07 -28.90 -12.21
N PRO A 436 18.82 -27.81 -12.02
CA PRO A 436 18.27 -26.60 -11.42
C PRO A 436 17.22 -25.96 -12.34
N LEU A 437 16.10 -25.56 -11.75
CA LEU A 437 15.02 -24.85 -12.42
C LEU A 437 15.05 -23.36 -12.06
N LEU A 438 15.07 -22.52 -13.08
CA LEU A 438 14.95 -21.07 -12.94
C LEU A 438 13.47 -20.68 -12.97
N ARG A 439 12.98 -20.07 -11.89
CA ARG A 439 11.61 -19.53 -11.78
C ARG A 439 11.52 -18.18 -12.48
N LEU A 440 10.60 -18.04 -13.44
CA LEU A 440 10.37 -16.85 -14.25
C LEU A 440 8.95 -16.35 -14.06
N THR A 441 8.80 -15.08 -13.65
CA THR A 441 7.51 -14.42 -13.40
C THR A 441 7.12 -13.39 -14.46
N LYS A 442 8.08 -12.99 -15.29
CA LYS A 442 7.91 -12.05 -16.41
C LYS A 442 8.09 -12.75 -17.76
N ALA A 443 7.67 -12.10 -18.84
CA ALA A 443 7.92 -12.57 -20.21
C ALA A 443 9.42 -12.65 -20.52
N THR A 444 9.82 -13.58 -21.38
CA THR A 444 11.22 -13.77 -21.82
C THR A 444 11.88 -12.46 -22.24
N ALA A 445 11.16 -11.60 -22.99
CA ALA A 445 11.65 -10.31 -23.47
C ALA A 445 11.98 -9.32 -22.34
N ALA A 446 11.31 -9.40 -21.19
CA ALA A 446 11.50 -8.49 -20.07
C ALA A 446 12.86 -8.68 -19.36
N TYR A 447 13.53 -9.82 -19.56
CA TYR A 447 14.87 -10.09 -19.02
C TYR A 447 16.00 -9.64 -19.95
N GLY A 448 15.65 -8.97 -21.06
CA GLY A 448 16.58 -8.44 -22.05
C GLY A 448 16.95 -9.46 -23.14
N PRO A 449 17.19 -8.98 -24.38
CA PRO A 449 17.40 -9.85 -25.54
C PRO A 449 18.72 -10.65 -25.47
N ARG A 450 19.66 -10.24 -24.61
CA ARG A 450 20.96 -10.92 -24.41
C ARG A 450 20.92 -12.02 -23.36
N ASN A 451 19.81 -12.21 -22.66
CA ASN A 451 19.70 -13.23 -21.63
C ASN A 451 19.35 -14.58 -22.25
N TYR A 452 20.37 -15.32 -22.71
CA TYR A 452 20.21 -16.62 -23.35
C TYR A 452 19.64 -17.70 -22.40
N VAL A 453 19.78 -17.51 -21.08
CA VAL A 453 19.34 -18.47 -20.06
C VAL A 453 17.82 -18.64 -20.07
N VAL A 454 17.07 -17.58 -20.44
CA VAL A 454 15.60 -17.61 -20.51
C VAL A 454 15.05 -18.02 -21.88
N GLN A 455 15.90 -18.18 -22.89
CA GLN A 455 15.53 -18.45 -24.28
C GLN A 455 15.53 -19.95 -24.61
N ASN A 456 14.85 -20.37 -25.68
CA ASN A 456 15.02 -21.71 -26.23
C ASN A 456 16.41 -21.82 -26.88
N ARG A 457 17.23 -22.75 -26.41
CA ARG A 457 18.61 -22.95 -26.87
C ARG A 457 18.78 -24.16 -27.78
N GLU A 458 17.70 -24.84 -28.15
CA GLU A 458 17.74 -26.07 -28.96
C GLU A 458 18.28 -25.85 -30.38
N ALA A 459 18.11 -24.64 -30.91
CA ALA A 459 18.68 -24.23 -32.19
C ALA A 459 20.20 -24.00 -32.13
N CYS A 460 20.76 -23.74 -30.94
CA CYS A 460 22.19 -23.58 -30.74
C CYS A 460 22.84 -24.97 -30.74
N ARG A 461 23.34 -25.41 -31.89
CA ARG A 461 23.96 -26.73 -32.05
C ARG A 461 25.41 -26.58 -32.42
N HIS A 462 26.24 -27.46 -31.85
CA HIS A 462 27.66 -27.50 -32.15
C HIS A 462 28.02 -28.87 -32.73
N ASN A 463 28.90 -28.90 -33.73
CA ASN A 463 29.42 -30.15 -34.29
C ASN A 463 30.55 -30.74 -33.41
N VAL A 464 30.34 -30.75 -32.09
CA VAL A 464 31.27 -31.28 -31.10
C VAL A 464 30.49 -32.01 -30.00
N SER A 465 31.12 -33.02 -29.42
CA SER A 465 30.59 -33.79 -28.30
C SER A 465 31.19 -33.32 -26.98
N CYS A 466 30.39 -33.36 -25.90
CA CYS A 466 30.83 -33.02 -24.56
C CYS A 466 31.89 -34.01 -24.06
N SER A 467 33.03 -33.52 -23.56
CA SER A 467 34.11 -34.33 -23.02
C SER A 467 33.72 -35.16 -21.80
N ALA A 468 32.70 -34.74 -21.04
CA ALA A 468 32.25 -35.44 -19.84
C ALA A 468 31.18 -36.50 -20.14
N CYS A 469 30.08 -36.12 -20.80
CA CYS A 469 28.97 -37.05 -21.06
C CYS A 469 28.98 -37.69 -22.46
N GLN A 470 29.92 -37.33 -23.32
CA GLN A 470 30.11 -37.84 -24.70
C GLN A 470 28.91 -37.61 -25.65
N ARG A 471 27.91 -36.83 -25.24
CA ARG A 471 26.76 -36.47 -26.07
C ARG A 471 27.05 -35.24 -26.94
N PRO A 472 26.45 -35.12 -28.13
CA PRO A 472 26.50 -33.89 -28.93
C PRO A 472 26.03 -32.68 -28.12
N VAL A 473 26.74 -31.56 -28.25
CA VAL A 473 26.39 -30.34 -27.50
C VAL A 473 25.26 -29.60 -28.20
N VAL A 474 24.10 -29.59 -27.55
CA VAL A 474 22.93 -28.75 -27.87
C VAL A 474 22.76 -27.74 -26.74
N GLY A 475 22.60 -26.47 -27.07
CA GLY A 475 22.69 -25.34 -26.15
C GLY A 475 24.07 -24.67 -26.19
N ILE A 476 24.44 -23.98 -25.12
CA ILE A 476 25.74 -23.28 -25.04
C ILE A 476 26.89 -24.28 -24.85
N LEU A 477 27.94 -24.13 -25.65
CA LEU A 477 29.19 -24.84 -25.52
C LEU A 477 30.13 -24.10 -24.57
N TYR A 478 30.70 -24.81 -23.60
CA TYR A 478 31.71 -24.28 -22.69
C TYR A 478 33.08 -24.86 -23.04
N GLN A 479 33.99 -24.00 -23.49
CA GLN A 479 35.37 -24.38 -23.86
C GLN A 479 36.33 -23.95 -22.76
N CYS A 480 37.12 -24.89 -22.23
CA CYS A 480 38.13 -24.57 -21.24
C CYS A 480 39.25 -23.72 -21.84
N THR A 481 39.69 -22.68 -21.11
CA THR A 481 40.80 -21.81 -21.53
C THR A 481 42.18 -22.45 -21.33
N HIS A 482 42.32 -23.35 -20.36
CA HIS A 482 43.58 -24.02 -20.04
C HIS A 482 43.75 -25.35 -20.78
N CYS A 483 42.65 -26.06 -21.02
CA CYS A 483 42.63 -27.39 -21.62
C CYS A 483 41.93 -27.35 -22.99
N PRO A 484 42.67 -27.23 -24.11
CA PRO A 484 42.08 -27.00 -25.44
C PRO A 484 41.13 -28.10 -25.92
N ARG A 485 41.27 -29.31 -25.39
CA ARG A 485 40.44 -30.47 -25.74
C ARG A 485 39.20 -30.64 -24.85
N VAL A 486 39.07 -29.85 -23.78
CA VAL A 486 37.95 -29.96 -22.83
C VAL A 486 36.83 -29.02 -23.24
N ARG A 487 35.70 -29.63 -23.59
CA ARG A 487 34.47 -28.99 -24.03
C ARG A 487 33.31 -29.57 -23.26
N LEU A 488 32.53 -28.74 -22.58
CA LEU A 488 31.40 -29.18 -21.78
C LEU A 488 30.09 -28.63 -22.37
N CYS A 489 29.02 -29.43 -22.28
CA CYS A 489 27.67 -28.92 -22.45
C CYS A 489 27.20 -28.19 -21.18
N GLU A 490 26.09 -27.44 -21.28
CA GLU A 490 25.51 -26.69 -20.15
C GLU A 490 25.30 -27.54 -18.90
N ALA A 491 24.79 -28.76 -19.05
CA ALA A 491 24.56 -29.67 -17.92
C ALA A 491 25.87 -30.10 -17.24
N CYS A 492 26.89 -30.47 -18.01
CA CYS A 492 28.15 -30.94 -17.45
C CYS A 492 28.97 -29.80 -16.86
N GLU A 493 28.91 -28.61 -17.45
CA GLU A 493 29.54 -27.42 -16.85
C GLU A 493 28.89 -27.06 -15.53
N LEU A 494 27.56 -27.06 -15.45
CA LEU A 494 26.83 -26.67 -14.24
C LEU A 494 26.91 -27.71 -13.10
N LEU A 495 26.84 -29.00 -13.42
CA LEU A 495 26.69 -30.05 -12.41
C LEU A 495 28.00 -30.72 -12.01
N THR A 496 28.93 -30.87 -12.96
CA THR A 496 30.19 -31.60 -12.76
C THR A 496 31.41 -30.69 -12.81
N GLY A 497 31.35 -29.59 -13.58
CA GLY A 497 32.49 -28.73 -13.81
C GLY A 497 33.68 -29.44 -14.47
N HIS A 498 34.84 -28.80 -14.40
CA HIS A 498 36.13 -29.38 -14.77
C HIS A 498 37.20 -28.80 -13.86
N ALA A 499 38.14 -29.65 -13.40
CA ALA A 499 39.19 -29.28 -12.45
C ALA A 499 38.59 -28.56 -11.22
N ASP A 500 37.54 -29.13 -10.64
CA ASP A 500 36.80 -28.57 -9.50
C ASP A 500 36.38 -27.10 -9.69
N PHE A 501 35.95 -26.77 -10.92
CA PHE A 501 35.54 -25.42 -11.34
C PHE A 501 36.68 -24.37 -11.32
N ALA A 502 37.94 -24.79 -11.13
CA ALA A 502 39.09 -23.90 -11.08
C ALA A 502 39.50 -23.36 -12.46
N HIS A 503 39.20 -24.09 -13.54
CA HIS A 503 39.53 -23.65 -14.89
C HIS A 503 38.41 -22.79 -15.49
N PRO A 504 38.68 -21.54 -15.90
CA PRO A 504 37.71 -20.70 -16.58
C PRO A 504 37.21 -21.33 -17.88
N MET A 505 35.91 -21.19 -18.12
CA MET A 505 35.23 -21.67 -19.32
C MET A 505 34.74 -20.49 -20.16
N VAL A 506 35.02 -20.51 -21.45
CA VAL A 506 34.48 -19.54 -22.41
C VAL A 506 33.19 -20.09 -22.99
N LYS A 507 32.15 -19.25 -22.97
CA LYS A 507 30.86 -19.53 -23.60
C LYS A 507 30.97 -19.31 -25.10
N VAL A 508 30.70 -20.37 -25.86
CA VAL A 508 30.66 -20.36 -27.32
C VAL A 508 29.21 -20.56 -27.73
N TYR A 509 28.66 -19.58 -28.44
CA TYR A 509 27.34 -19.66 -29.05
C TYR A 509 27.49 -20.27 -30.44
N GLY A 510 26.59 -21.20 -30.80
CA GLY A 510 26.58 -21.84 -32.12
C GLY A 510 26.28 -20.82 -33.22
N LEU A 511 26.81 -21.06 -34.42
CA LEU A 511 26.37 -20.36 -35.61
C LEU A 511 24.90 -20.71 -35.86
N GLN A 512 24.05 -19.69 -36.04
CA GLN A 512 22.66 -19.86 -36.45
C GLN A 512 22.57 -20.48 -37.85
#